data_AF-A0A958T066-F1
#
_entry.id   AF-A0A958T066-F1
#
_cell.length_a   1.000
_cell.length_b   1.000
_cell.length_c   1.000
_cell.angle_alpha   90.00
_cell.angle_beta   90.00
_cell.angle_gamma   90.00
#
_symmetry.space_group_name_H-M   'P 1'
#
loop_
_entity.id
_entity.type
_entity.pdbx_description
1 polymer ?
#
loop_
_entity_poly.entity_id
_entity_poly.type
_entity_poly.pdbx_seq_one_letter_code
_entity_poly.pdbx_strand_id
1 'polypeptide(L)'
;MKKHFLYLVAIGLSMVGFAQNQKSFTIQWDESKRFSIDKFSIELPWSSGGTLTFDYGQGIKFVSQWPTSQSINERSLEVTNVVYSPISSAELKNLPKELIPSSLGASITTSVSRGDKMAYLTLSPIIKTSNNSYSKVTSF
;
A
#
# COMPACT_ATOMS: atom_id res chain seq x y z
N MET A 1 -33.71 -38.16 3.00
CA MET A 1 -32.56 -37.64 3.77
C MET A 1 -31.28 -37.52 2.95
N LYS A 2 -30.78 -38.58 2.28
CA LYS A 2 -29.55 -38.52 1.44
C LYS A 2 -29.58 -37.48 0.30
N LYS A 3 -30.74 -37.28 -0.34
CA LYS A 3 -30.91 -36.33 -1.46
C LYS A 3 -30.78 -34.86 -1.00
N HIS A 4 -31.33 -34.53 0.17
CA HIS A 4 -31.30 -33.17 0.73
C HIS A 4 -29.93 -32.85 1.34
N PHE A 5 -29.25 -33.87 1.87
CA PHE A 5 -27.85 -33.76 2.27
C PHE A 5 -26.93 -33.38 1.10
N LEU A 6 -27.17 -33.94 -0.09
CA LEU A 6 -26.41 -33.62 -1.30
C LEU A 6 -26.60 -32.16 -1.74
N TYR A 7 -27.81 -31.62 -1.64
CA TYR A 7 -28.09 -30.20 -1.92
C TYR A 7 -27.42 -29.27 -0.91
N LEU A 8 -27.39 -29.64 0.37
CA LEU A 8 -26.69 -28.89 1.43
C LEU A 8 -25.18 -28.85 1.19
N VAL A 9 -24.58 -29.98 0.78
CA VAL A 9 -23.16 -30.06 0.43
C VAL A 9 -22.84 -29.24 -0.83
N ALA A 10 -23.72 -29.26 -1.83
CA ALA A 10 -23.55 -28.47 -3.06
C ALA A 10 -23.60 -26.95 -2.80
N ILE A 11 -24.49 -26.49 -1.91
CA ILE A 11 -24.56 -25.07 -1.50
C ILE A 11 -23.30 -24.68 -0.71
N GLY A 12 -22.84 -25.53 0.23
CA GLY A 12 -21.65 -25.25 1.03
C GLY A 12 -20.36 -25.12 0.21
N LEU A 13 -20.22 -25.85 -0.90
CA LEU A 13 -19.03 -25.80 -1.76
C LEU A 13 -18.91 -24.51 -2.59
N SER A 14 -20.00 -23.76 -2.75
CA SER A 14 -19.99 -22.49 -3.51
C SER A 14 -19.46 -21.29 -2.71
N MET A 15 -19.41 -21.39 -1.38
CA MET A 15 -19.06 -20.27 -0.50
C MET A 15 -17.54 -20.10 -0.26
N VAL A 16 -16.70 -20.99 -0.77
CA VAL A 16 -15.23 -21.01 -0.49
C VAL A 16 -14.39 -20.15 -1.45
N GLY A 17 -15.00 -19.43 -2.39
CA GLY A 17 -14.31 -18.81 -3.53
C GLY A 17 -13.71 -17.42 -3.34
N PHE A 18 -14.09 -16.65 -2.32
CA PHE A 18 -13.78 -15.19 -2.27
C PHE A 18 -12.66 -14.78 -1.31
N ALA A 19 -12.13 -15.70 -0.49
CA ALA A 19 -11.17 -15.35 0.55
C ALA A 19 -9.69 -15.28 0.09
N GLN A 20 -9.36 -15.70 -1.13
CA GLN A 20 -7.98 -16.06 -1.47
C GLN A 20 -7.04 -14.87 -1.79
N ASN A 21 -7.53 -13.64 -1.94
CA ASN A 21 -6.71 -12.53 -2.45
C ASN A 21 -6.68 -11.27 -1.56
N GLN A 22 -7.11 -11.36 -0.30
CA GLN A 22 -7.04 -10.21 0.62
C GLN A 22 -5.68 -10.17 1.34
N LYS A 23 -5.04 -9.00 1.34
CA LYS A 23 -3.82 -8.74 2.10
C LYS A 23 -3.98 -7.43 2.87
N SER A 24 -3.60 -7.46 4.13
CA SER A 24 -3.50 -6.27 4.96
C SER A 24 -2.06 -5.84 5.12
N PHE A 25 -1.85 -4.53 5.19
CA PHE A 25 -0.54 -3.92 5.38
C PHE A 25 -0.61 -2.95 6.56
N THR A 26 0.45 -2.96 7.37
CA THR A 26 0.63 -2.01 8.47
C THR A 26 1.91 -1.23 8.22
N ILE A 27 1.83 0.09 8.31
CA ILE A 27 2.95 1.02 8.18
C ILE A 27 3.27 1.57 9.57
N GLN A 28 4.39 1.12 10.13
CA GLN A 28 4.92 1.63 11.39
C GLN A 28 5.72 2.89 11.12
N TRP A 29 5.10 4.05 11.34
CA TRP A 29 5.78 5.34 11.19
C TRP A 29 6.67 5.59 12.39
N ASP A 30 7.96 5.81 12.13
CA ASP A 30 8.94 6.13 13.15
C ASP A 30 9.36 7.60 13.02
N GLU A 31 10.45 7.97 13.70
CA GLU A 31 11.08 9.27 13.54
C GLU A 31 11.54 9.50 12.09
N SER A 32 11.65 10.77 11.73
CA SER A 32 12.12 11.17 10.41
C SER A 32 13.55 10.69 10.16
N LYS A 33 13.78 10.14 8.97
CA LYS A 33 15.10 9.68 8.55
C LYS A 33 15.81 10.78 7.77
N ARG A 34 17.07 11.02 8.15
CA ARG A 34 17.96 11.92 7.42
C ARG A 34 18.76 11.14 6.38
N PHE A 35 18.70 11.58 5.14
CA PHE A 35 19.51 11.10 4.03
C PHE A 35 20.54 12.19 3.71
N SER A 36 21.82 11.83 3.69
CA SER A 36 22.90 12.79 3.47
C SER A 36 23.81 12.28 2.35
N ILE A 37 24.05 13.15 1.37
CA ILE A 37 24.95 12.93 0.23
C ILE A 37 25.89 14.14 0.18
N ASP A 38 27.15 13.93 0.56
CA ASP A 38 28.19 14.96 0.65
C ASP A 38 27.69 16.20 1.43
N LYS A 39 27.40 17.32 0.73
CA LYS A 39 26.91 18.57 1.33
C LYS A 39 25.39 18.70 1.40
N PHE A 40 24.66 17.78 0.79
CA PHE A 40 23.20 17.80 0.75
C PHE A 40 22.63 16.87 1.81
N SER A 41 21.69 17.37 2.61
CA SER A 41 21.01 16.58 3.63
C SER A 41 19.51 16.86 3.55
N ILE A 42 18.72 15.81 3.42
CA ILE A 42 17.26 15.87 3.46
C ILE A 42 16.75 15.01 4.60
N GLU A 43 15.75 15.52 5.28
CA GLU A 43 15.04 14.81 6.33
C GLU A 43 13.63 14.53 5.84
N LEU A 44 13.20 13.27 5.93
CA LEU A 44 11.89 12.82 5.44
C LEU A 44 11.20 11.96 6.49
N PRO A 45 9.86 11.99 6.59
CA PRO A 45 9.14 11.02 7.41
C PRO A 45 9.40 9.61 6.89
N TRP A 46 9.65 8.66 7.79
CA TRP A 46 10.11 7.33 7.41
C TRP A 46 9.41 6.22 8.23
N SER A 47 9.61 4.98 7.79
CA SER A 47 9.14 3.77 8.45
C SER A 47 10.26 2.73 8.47
N SER A 48 10.52 2.13 9.64
CA SER A 48 11.52 1.08 9.82
C SER A 48 11.21 -0.20 9.04
N GLY A 49 9.96 -0.41 8.63
CA GLY A 49 9.50 -1.64 7.97
C GLY A 49 10.06 -1.91 6.57
N GLY A 50 10.91 -1.02 6.03
CA GLY A 50 11.57 -1.23 4.72
C GLY A 50 10.64 -1.18 3.52
N THR A 51 9.38 -0.79 3.71
CA THR A 51 8.35 -0.72 2.68
C THR A 51 8.20 0.67 2.09
N LEU A 52 8.78 1.70 2.71
CA LEU A 52 8.77 3.05 2.16
C LEU A 52 9.98 3.26 1.24
N THR A 53 9.73 3.91 0.12
CA THR A 53 10.73 4.43 -0.82
C THR A 53 10.47 5.90 -1.09
N PHE A 54 11.49 6.64 -1.47
CA PHE A 54 11.39 8.04 -1.84
C PHE A 54 11.96 8.25 -3.24
N ASP A 55 11.20 8.96 -4.07
CA ASP A 55 11.59 9.39 -5.40
C ASP A 55 11.38 10.91 -5.53
N TYR A 56 12.37 11.62 -6.06
CA TYR A 56 12.30 13.09 -6.19
C TYR A 56 11.17 13.59 -7.10
N GLY A 57 10.74 12.79 -8.08
CA GLY A 57 9.64 13.13 -8.99
C GLY A 57 8.28 12.60 -8.54
N GLN A 58 8.23 11.63 -7.62
CA GLN A 58 6.99 10.95 -7.25
C GLN A 58 6.69 10.93 -5.74
N GLY A 59 7.57 11.49 -4.92
CA GLY A 59 7.42 11.58 -3.47
C GLY A 59 7.69 10.28 -2.73
N ILE A 60 7.15 10.17 -1.51
CA ILE A 60 7.23 8.95 -0.71
C ILE A 60 6.17 7.96 -1.21
N LYS A 61 6.59 6.71 -1.39
CA LYS A 61 5.71 5.60 -1.78
C LYS A 61 5.88 4.43 -0.85
N PHE A 62 4.77 3.77 -0.56
CA PHE A 62 4.77 2.43 -0.02
C PHE A 62 4.89 1.43 -1.17
N VAL A 63 5.82 0.49 -1.04
CA VAL A 63 6.09 -0.58 -1.99
C VAL A 63 6.09 -1.91 -1.24
N SER A 64 5.35 -2.86 -1.77
CA SER A 64 5.33 -4.23 -1.27
C SER A 64 5.31 -5.21 -2.44
N GLN A 65 6.04 -6.32 -2.29
CA GLN A 65 6.12 -7.36 -3.30
C GLN A 65 5.96 -8.75 -2.68
N TRP A 66 5.25 -9.63 -3.38
CA TRP A 66 5.06 -11.02 -2.93
C TRP A 66 4.87 -11.98 -4.11
N PRO A 67 5.21 -13.27 -3.95
CA PRO A 67 4.95 -14.27 -4.98
C PRO A 67 3.47 -14.45 -5.27
N THR A 68 3.11 -14.56 -6.54
CA THR A 68 1.75 -14.85 -7.00
C THR A 68 1.76 -16.01 -7.99
N SER A 69 0.71 -16.83 -7.98
CA SER A 69 0.55 -17.92 -8.96
C SER A 69 -0.01 -17.43 -10.30
N GLN A 70 -0.75 -16.32 -10.27
CA GLN A 70 -1.46 -15.77 -11.42
C GLN A 70 -1.11 -14.30 -11.64
N SER A 71 -1.27 -13.84 -12.88
CA SER A 71 -1.14 -12.42 -13.19
C SER A 71 -2.35 -11.67 -12.63
N ILE A 72 -2.07 -10.62 -11.87
CA ILE A 72 -3.08 -9.77 -11.24
C ILE A 72 -3.66 -8.83 -12.30
N ASN A 73 -4.99 -8.70 -12.32
CA ASN A 73 -5.66 -7.66 -13.08
C ASN A 73 -5.54 -6.34 -12.31
N GLU A 74 -4.82 -5.38 -12.87
CA GLU A 74 -4.55 -4.08 -12.23
C GLU A 74 -5.85 -3.30 -11.93
N ARG A 75 -6.90 -3.51 -12.73
CA ARG A 75 -8.20 -2.86 -12.57
C ARG A 75 -9.06 -3.44 -11.46
N SER A 76 -8.74 -4.63 -10.95
CA SER A 76 -9.46 -5.24 -9.84
C SER A 76 -8.86 -4.87 -8.48
N LEU A 77 -7.93 -3.92 -8.43
CA LEU A 77 -7.36 -3.43 -7.17
C LEU A 77 -8.41 -2.63 -6.40
N GLU A 78 -8.77 -3.12 -5.23
CA GLU A 78 -9.58 -2.40 -4.26
C GLU A 78 -8.79 -2.23 -2.97
N VAL A 79 -8.61 -0.98 -2.55
CA VAL A 79 -8.00 -0.63 -1.26
C VAL A 79 -9.12 -0.22 -0.32
N THR A 80 -9.31 -0.97 0.76
CA THR A 80 -10.43 -0.79 1.71
C THR A 80 -9.88 -0.66 3.13
N ASN A 81 -10.72 -0.23 4.07
CA ASN A 81 -10.35 -0.15 5.50
C ASN A 81 -9.08 0.67 5.80
N VAL A 82 -8.84 1.72 5.01
CA VAL A 82 -7.67 2.58 5.16
C VAL A 82 -7.78 3.38 6.46
N VAL A 83 -6.79 3.22 7.32
CA VAL A 83 -6.67 3.96 8.57
C VAL A 83 -5.67 5.09 8.38
N TYR A 84 -6.11 6.30 8.70
CA TYR A 84 -5.31 7.51 8.61
C TYR A 84 -4.93 8.02 9.99
N SER A 85 -3.72 8.55 10.09
CA SER A 85 -3.22 9.31 11.23
C SER A 85 -2.84 10.72 10.78
N PRO A 86 -3.12 11.76 11.57
CA PRO A 86 -2.68 13.11 11.23
C PRO A 86 -1.16 13.20 11.17
N ILE A 87 -0.64 14.01 10.23
CA ILE A 87 0.76 14.39 10.19
C ILE A 87 0.85 15.90 10.03
N SER A 88 1.62 16.56 10.88
CA SER A 88 1.79 18.01 10.84
C SER A 88 2.70 18.41 9.67
N SER A 89 2.57 19.66 9.22
CA SER A 89 3.48 20.21 8.20
C SER A 89 4.95 20.21 8.65
N ALA A 90 5.22 20.23 9.95
CA ALA A 90 6.57 20.18 10.51
C ALA A 90 7.17 18.76 10.43
N GLU A 91 6.34 17.73 10.59
CA GLU A 91 6.75 16.32 10.46
C GLU A 91 7.00 15.88 9.01
N LEU A 92 6.46 16.62 8.02
CA LEU A 92 6.78 16.39 6.61
C LEU A 92 8.24 16.76 6.27
N LYS A 93 8.88 17.58 7.11
CA LYS A 93 10.29 17.98 6.96
C LYS A 93 10.58 18.52 5.55
N ASN A 94 11.46 17.87 4.79
CA ASN A 94 11.84 18.29 3.45
C ASN A 94 11.01 17.63 2.33
N LEU A 95 9.92 16.90 2.66
CA LEU A 95 9.06 16.30 1.65
C LEU A 95 8.40 17.40 0.79
N PRO A 96 8.61 17.42 -0.54
CA PRO A 96 7.99 18.42 -1.40
C PRO A 96 6.47 18.28 -1.34
N LYS A 97 5.80 19.33 -0.87
CA LYS A 97 4.34 19.35 -0.69
C LYS A 97 3.62 19.15 -2.03
N GLU A 98 4.21 19.57 -3.13
CA GLU A 98 3.67 19.41 -4.48
C GLU A 98 3.48 17.95 -4.88
N LEU A 99 4.35 17.05 -4.39
CA LEU A 99 4.32 15.61 -4.67
C LEU A 99 3.27 14.85 -3.87
N ILE A 100 2.62 15.49 -2.88
CA ILE A 100 1.61 14.85 -2.05
C ILE A 100 0.26 14.92 -2.77
N PRO A 101 -0.35 13.78 -3.15
CA PRO A 101 -1.63 13.75 -3.83
C PRO A 101 -2.79 14.10 -2.90
N SER A 102 -3.92 14.55 -3.47
CA SER A 102 -5.17 14.85 -2.75
C SER A 102 -6.04 13.62 -2.49
N SER A 103 -5.68 12.47 -3.05
CA SER A 103 -6.38 11.20 -2.88
C SER A 103 -5.38 10.05 -2.77
N LEU A 104 -5.84 8.93 -2.23
CA LEU A 104 -5.03 7.73 -2.09
C LEU A 104 -4.80 7.08 -3.46
N GLY A 105 -3.63 7.32 -4.04
CA GLY A 105 -3.20 6.65 -5.27
C GLY A 105 -2.58 5.29 -4.96
N ALA A 106 -3.14 4.22 -5.50
CA ALA A 106 -2.62 2.86 -5.41
C ALA A 106 -2.59 2.20 -6.80
N SER A 107 -1.59 1.36 -7.03
CA SER A 107 -1.43 0.58 -8.26
C SER A 107 -0.78 -0.76 -7.93
N ILE A 108 -1.23 -1.81 -8.60
CA ILE A 108 -0.66 -3.15 -8.49
C ILE A 108 -0.34 -3.65 -9.89
N THR A 109 0.84 -4.26 -10.04
CA THR A 109 1.30 -4.85 -11.29
C THR A 109 1.85 -6.25 -11.03
N THR A 110 1.95 -7.06 -12.09
CA THR A 110 2.64 -8.35 -12.00
C THR A 110 3.96 -8.27 -12.75
N SER A 111 5.06 -8.53 -12.04
CA SER A 111 6.37 -8.72 -12.63
C SER A 111 6.62 -10.21 -12.85
N VAL A 112 7.08 -10.59 -14.05
CA VAL A 112 7.40 -11.98 -14.39
C VAL A 112 8.88 -12.06 -14.72
N SER A 113 9.62 -12.88 -13.98
CA SER A 113 11.06 -13.07 -14.19
C SER A 113 11.42 -14.54 -14.06
N ARG A 114 12.06 -15.11 -15.09
CA ARG A 114 12.54 -16.50 -15.11
C ARG A 114 11.48 -17.56 -14.75
N GLY A 115 10.21 -17.27 -15.02
CA GLY A 115 9.07 -18.14 -14.69
C GLY A 115 8.41 -17.84 -13.35
N ASP A 116 9.05 -17.07 -12.47
CA ASP A 116 8.47 -16.60 -11.21
C ASP A 116 7.61 -15.36 -11.47
N LYS A 117 6.43 -15.32 -10.85
CA LYS A 117 5.54 -14.16 -10.89
C LYS A 117 5.49 -13.51 -9.52
N MET A 118 5.73 -12.22 -9.49
CA MET A 118 5.69 -11.39 -8.28
C MET A 118 4.65 -10.31 -8.47
N ALA A 119 3.76 -10.16 -7.51
CA ALA A 119 2.90 -8.99 -7.40
C ALA A 119 3.74 -7.82 -6.87
N TYR A 120 3.54 -6.65 -7.44
CA TYR A 120 4.20 -5.41 -7.03
C TYR A 120 3.14 -4.34 -6.77
N LEU A 121 2.90 -4.05 -5.50
CA LEU A 121 1.96 -3.04 -5.03
C LEU A 121 2.71 -1.75 -4.72
N THR A 122 2.19 -0.64 -5.22
CA THR A 122 2.67 0.70 -4.93
C THR A 122 1.51 1.58 -4.46
N LEU A 123 1.71 2.32 -3.38
CA LEU A 123 0.70 3.21 -2.80
C LEU A 123 1.34 4.51 -2.33
N SER A 124 0.62 5.63 -2.42
CA SER A 124 1.04 6.93 -1.87
C SER A 124 0.58 7.04 -0.42
N PRO A 125 1.46 6.88 0.59
CA PRO A 125 1.05 6.68 1.97
C PRO A 125 0.77 8.01 2.70
N ILE A 126 1.01 9.16 2.07
CA ILE A 126 0.68 10.48 2.59
C ILE A 126 -0.25 11.16 1.61
N ILE A 127 -1.36 11.72 2.12
CA ILE A 127 -2.34 12.45 1.32
C ILE A 127 -2.56 13.85 1.91
N LYS A 128 -2.92 14.79 1.04
CA LYS A 128 -3.44 16.10 1.43
C LYS A 128 -4.90 15.97 1.81
N THR A 129 -5.22 16.45 3.00
CA THR A 129 -6.59 16.67 3.49
C THR A 129 -7.00 18.13 3.27
N SER A 130 -8.25 18.48 3.56
CA SER A 130 -8.73 19.86 3.47
C SER A 130 -7.90 20.80 4.36
N ASN A 131 -7.84 22.09 3.98
CA ASN A 131 -7.19 23.15 4.75
C ASN A 131 -5.68 22.96 5.01
N ASN A 132 -4.89 22.59 3.99
CA ASN A 132 -3.43 22.39 4.10
C ASN A 132 -3.01 21.38 5.19
N SER A 133 -3.91 20.48 5.57
CA SER A 133 -3.63 19.39 6.49
C SER A 133 -3.16 18.17 5.72
N TYR A 134 -2.46 17.29 6.42
CA TYR A 134 -1.92 16.06 5.83
C TYR A 134 -2.28 14.88 6.71
N SER A 135 -2.45 13.73 6.06
CA SER A 135 -2.72 12.48 6.76
C SER A 135 -1.85 11.38 6.17
N LYS A 136 -1.29 10.56 7.05
CA LYS A 136 -0.47 9.41 6.70
C LYS A 136 -1.27 8.13 6.94
N VAL A 137 -1.13 7.17 6.03
CA VAL A 137 -1.76 5.86 6.11
C VAL A 137 -0.99 5.00 7.10
N THR A 138 -1.68 4.43 8.09
CA THR A 138 -1.08 3.52 9.07
C THR A 138 -1.40 2.06 8.78
N SER A 139 -2.55 1.78 8.17
CA SER A 139 -2.92 0.45 7.73
C SER A 139 -3.97 0.48 6.62
N PHE A 140 -4.04 -0.59 5.83
CA PHE A 140 -5.06 -0.82 4.80
C PHE A 140 -5.09 -2.30 4.39
#